data_AF-A0A9X1KXS9-F1
#
_entry.id   AF-A0A9X1KXS9-F1
#
_cell.length_a   1.000
_cell.length_b   1.000
_cell.length_c   1.000
_cell.angle_alpha   90.00
_cell.angle_beta   90.00
_cell.angle_gamma   90.00
#
_symmetry.space_group_name_H-M   'P 1'
#
loop_
_entity.id
_entity.type
_entity.pdbx_description
1 polymer ?
#
loop_
_entity_poly.entity_id
_entity_poly.type
_entity_poly.pdbx_seq_one_letter_code
_entity_poly.pdbx_strand_id
1 'polypeptide(L)'
;MKTLLTLIFCLITTAAFNQTPEADQYLRNNEFEKAEKLYLSYLENHPGDSMAMFRLGRAYSGLQQWSNAEMYYKKAAAHNFPVSATAFQIAQNYLHQQNNREAMKALNEGAAAGMRNYIRLTQDPLFTTLHSHPDWQQLLEKVELNTYPCLSQPEARQFDFWIGSWDVHLNGAKVGENQITRANGGCAIHENYTTFPRDYTGQSINFYDPLEKRWHQHWVGSGGDITNYYETGKSEGVLEFTGQMINASGVEITNRMTFTLLENGNVRQLIETSLDKGKSWSSSFDGLYIPQKND
;
A
#
# COMPACT_ATOMS: atom_id res chain seq x y z
N MET A 1 43.28 1.40 48.73
CA MET A 1 43.18 0.49 47.56
C MET A 1 41.73 0.48 47.13
N LYS A 2 41.46 0.59 45.80
CA LYS A 2 40.14 0.73 45.13
C LYS A 2 39.65 2.20 45.05
N THR A 3 39.29 2.77 43.91
CA THR A 3 39.33 2.36 42.49
C THR A 3 39.20 3.66 41.70
N LEU A 4 40.14 3.96 40.80
CA LEU A 4 40.04 5.09 39.87
C LEU A 4 39.10 4.66 38.73
N LEU A 5 37.92 5.26 38.64
CA LEU A 5 36.95 4.98 37.59
C LEU A 5 37.32 5.83 36.36
N THR A 6 38.07 5.26 35.43
CA THR A 6 38.38 5.90 34.14
C THR A 6 37.15 5.86 33.26
N LEU A 7 36.45 7.00 33.10
CA LEU A 7 35.40 7.14 32.10
C LEU A 7 36.05 7.13 30.70
N ILE A 8 35.88 6.02 29.99
CA ILE A 8 36.20 5.94 28.56
C ILE A 8 35.04 6.61 27.82
N PHE A 9 35.26 7.84 27.36
CA PHE A 9 34.39 8.50 26.39
C PHE A 9 34.59 7.81 25.05
N CYS A 10 33.73 6.83 24.74
CA CYS A 10 33.65 6.26 23.40
C CYS A 10 32.99 7.31 22.50
N LEU A 11 33.81 8.10 21.81
CA LEU A 11 33.37 8.92 20.67
C LEU A 11 32.87 7.95 19.59
N ILE A 12 31.59 7.64 19.62
CA ILE A 12 30.91 7.05 18.47
C ILE A 12 30.85 8.17 17.43
N THR A 13 31.86 8.23 16.56
CA THR A 13 31.78 9.02 15.35
C THR A 13 30.67 8.42 14.51
N THR A 14 29.51 9.06 14.48
CA THR A 14 28.47 8.82 13.48
C THR A 14 28.98 9.33 12.12
N ALA A 15 29.98 8.67 11.58
CA ALA A 15 30.56 8.96 10.27
C ALA A 15 30.05 7.92 9.27
N ALA A 16 28.76 7.97 8.93
CA ALA A 16 28.21 7.18 7.82
C ALA A 16 26.86 7.71 7.29
N PHE A 17 26.55 9.00 7.46
CA PHE A 17 25.35 9.58 6.84
C PHE A 17 25.65 10.96 6.23
N ASN A 18 25.66 10.96 4.89
CA ASN A 18 25.65 12.08 3.95
C ASN A 18 26.96 12.89 3.79
N GLN A 19 27.87 12.39 2.94
CA GLN A 19 29.15 13.04 2.65
C GLN A 19 29.11 14.08 1.50
N THR A 20 27.96 14.34 0.87
CA THR A 20 27.83 15.33 -0.22
C THR A 20 26.69 16.38 -0.06
N PRO A 21 26.48 17.02 1.10
CA PRO A 21 25.32 17.91 1.30
C PRO A 21 25.23 19.08 0.29
N GLU A 22 26.38 19.63 -0.11
CA GLU A 22 26.47 20.73 -1.08
C GLU A 22 26.11 20.26 -2.49
N ALA A 23 26.65 19.12 -2.96
CA ALA A 23 26.28 18.54 -4.25
C ALA A 23 24.79 18.14 -4.29
N ASP A 24 24.26 17.63 -3.17
CA ASP A 24 22.84 17.31 -3.02
C ASP A 24 21.97 18.57 -3.14
N GLN A 25 22.44 19.70 -2.58
CA GLN A 25 21.76 20.98 -2.68
C GLN A 25 21.74 21.49 -4.11
N TYR A 26 22.87 21.49 -4.80
CA TYR A 26 22.91 21.86 -6.22
C TYR A 26 21.99 20.98 -7.07
N LEU A 27 21.97 19.67 -6.82
CA LEU A 27 21.09 18.75 -7.53
C LEU A 27 19.60 19.07 -7.28
N ARG A 28 19.21 19.39 -6.04
CA ARG A 28 17.82 19.79 -5.70
C ARG A 28 17.41 21.12 -6.34
N ASN A 29 18.37 22.03 -6.51
CA ASN A 29 18.16 23.34 -7.14
C ASN A 29 18.21 23.30 -8.68
N ASN A 30 18.38 22.11 -9.28
CA ASN A 30 18.63 21.93 -10.71
C ASN A 30 19.91 22.64 -11.23
N GLU A 31 20.87 22.92 -10.35
CA GLU A 31 22.20 23.45 -10.70
C GLU A 31 23.13 22.29 -11.09
N PHE A 32 22.79 21.60 -12.17
CA PHE A 32 23.33 20.29 -12.50
C PHE A 32 24.84 20.29 -12.78
N GLU A 33 25.39 21.32 -13.42
CA GLU A 33 26.83 21.43 -13.68
C GLU A 33 27.65 21.51 -12.39
N LYS A 34 27.13 22.24 -11.39
CA LYS A 34 27.79 22.35 -10.07
C LYS A 34 27.71 21.03 -9.31
N ALA A 35 26.54 20.39 -9.35
CA ALA A 35 26.35 19.08 -8.76
C ALA A 35 27.28 18.03 -9.38
N GLU A 36 27.36 17.97 -10.72
CA GLU A 36 28.23 17.08 -11.47
C GLU A 36 29.68 17.18 -10.99
N LYS A 37 30.23 18.41 -10.99
CA LYS A 37 31.63 18.65 -10.61
C LYS A 37 31.95 18.14 -9.20
N LEU A 38 31.05 18.39 -8.24
CA LEU A 38 31.24 17.96 -6.86
C LEU A 38 31.13 16.45 -6.71
N TYR A 39 30.16 15.80 -7.37
CA TYR A 39 30.05 14.34 -7.32
C TYR A 39 31.22 13.64 -7.98
N LEU A 40 31.73 14.15 -9.12
CA LEU A 40 32.91 13.59 -9.77
C LEU A 40 34.13 13.62 -8.83
N SER A 41 34.43 14.79 -8.24
CA SER A 41 35.55 14.92 -7.30
C SER A 41 35.36 14.05 -6.04
N TYR A 42 34.14 13.93 -5.54
CA TYR A 42 33.84 13.07 -4.40
C TYR A 42 34.09 11.58 -4.72
N LEU A 43 33.62 11.11 -5.89
CA LEU A 43 33.72 9.72 -6.31
C LEU A 43 35.17 9.28 -6.63
N GLU A 44 36.11 10.19 -6.85
CA GLU A 44 37.54 9.87 -6.96
C GLU A 44 38.07 9.16 -5.70
N ASN A 45 37.58 9.60 -4.53
CA ASN A 45 37.99 9.05 -3.23
C ASN A 45 36.98 8.02 -2.69
N HIS A 46 35.78 7.96 -3.26
CA HIS A 46 34.68 7.09 -2.81
C HIS A 46 34.08 6.29 -3.98
N PRO A 47 34.89 5.51 -4.74
CA PRO A 47 34.45 4.87 -5.98
C PRO A 47 33.43 3.74 -5.79
N GLY A 48 33.03 3.42 -4.55
CA GLY A 48 31.98 2.44 -4.24
C GLY A 48 30.67 3.06 -3.77
N ASP A 49 30.57 4.39 -3.66
CA ASP A 49 29.35 5.07 -3.19
C ASP A 49 28.28 5.08 -4.28
N SER A 50 27.41 4.08 -4.23
CA SER A 50 26.36 3.89 -5.23
C SER A 50 25.27 4.97 -5.22
N MET A 51 25.05 5.62 -4.07
CA MET A 51 24.13 6.76 -3.97
C MET A 51 24.71 7.98 -4.68
N ALA A 52 25.99 8.29 -4.48
CA ALA A 52 26.66 9.37 -5.18
C ALA A 52 26.72 9.11 -6.70
N MET A 53 26.96 7.87 -7.13
CA MET A 53 26.86 7.49 -8.56
C MET A 53 25.46 7.72 -9.11
N PHE A 54 24.41 7.28 -8.40
CA PHE A 54 23.03 7.51 -8.84
C PHE A 54 22.70 8.99 -8.95
N ARG A 55 23.12 9.79 -7.97
CA ARG A 55 22.92 11.25 -7.96
C ARG A 55 23.70 11.96 -9.06
N LEU A 56 24.91 11.50 -9.38
CA LEU A 56 25.67 11.96 -10.55
C LEU A 56 24.95 11.59 -11.85
N GLY A 57 24.39 10.38 -11.95
CA GLY A 57 23.52 10.00 -13.06
C GLY A 57 22.34 10.96 -13.24
N ARG A 58 21.72 11.39 -12.13
CA ARG A 58 20.65 12.41 -12.15
C ARG A 58 21.13 13.79 -12.60
N ALA A 59 22.32 14.20 -12.18
CA ALA A 59 22.93 15.44 -12.69
C ALA A 59 23.12 15.37 -14.20
N TYR A 60 23.68 14.27 -14.71
CA TYR A 60 23.82 14.06 -16.16
C TYR A 60 22.49 14.00 -16.91
N SER A 61 21.44 13.39 -16.34
CA SER A 61 20.08 13.46 -16.89
C SER A 61 19.59 14.90 -17.02
N GLY A 62 19.79 15.72 -15.97
CA GLY A 62 19.42 17.14 -15.99
C GLY A 62 20.18 17.96 -17.04
N LEU A 63 21.45 17.59 -17.28
CA LEU A 63 22.30 18.15 -18.34
C LEU A 63 22.01 17.57 -19.74
N GLN A 64 21.05 16.65 -19.87
CA GLN A 64 20.75 15.93 -21.10
C GLN A 64 21.93 15.13 -21.68
N GLN A 65 22.90 14.78 -20.83
CA GLN A 65 24.02 13.92 -21.18
C GLN A 65 23.64 12.46 -20.99
N TRP A 66 22.74 11.97 -21.85
CA TRP A 66 22.05 10.68 -21.68
C TRP A 66 22.99 9.49 -21.52
N SER A 67 24.06 9.42 -22.30
CA SER A 67 25.05 8.34 -22.23
C SER A 67 25.79 8.31 -20.88
N ASN A 68 26.16 9.49 -20.36
CA ASN A 68 26.81 9.60 -19.05
C ASN A 68 25.83 9.26 -17.93
N ALA A 69 24.59 9.72 -18.03
CA ALA A 69 23.54 9.40 -17.08
C ALA A 69 23.33 7.89 -16.99
N GLU A 70 23.13 7.21 -18.12
CA GLU A 70 22.95 5.76 -18.16
C GLU A 70 24.17 5.01 -17.62
N MET A 71 25.39 5.43 -18.00
CA MET A 71 26.62 4.84 -17.47
C MET A 71 26.64 4.89 -15.93
N TYR A 72 26.36 6.05 -15.33
CA TYR A 72 26.40 6.20 -13.89
C TYR A 72 25.23 5.53 -13.16
N TYR A 73 24.04 5.46 -13.78
CA TYR A 73 22.96 4.63 -13.25
C TYR A 73 23.32 3.15 -13.23
N LYS A 74 23.94 2.62 -14.30
CA LYS A 74 24.40 1.24 -14.33
C LYS A 74 25.53 0.97 -13.34
N LYS A 75 26.47 1.91 -13.18
CA LYS A 75 27.50 1.83 -12.12
C LYS A 75 26.87 1.78 -10.73
N ALA A 76 25.90 2.67 -10.45
CA ALA A 76 25.18 2.65 -9.18
C ALA A 76 24.54 1.27 -8.93
N ALA A 77 23.83 0.72 -9.91
CA ALA A 77 23.22 -0.60 -9.80
C ALA A 77 24.25 -1.72 -9.55
N ALA A 78 25.40 -1.68 -10.24
CA ALA A 78 26.51 -2.62 -10.01
C ALA A 78 27.13 -2.51 -8.60
N HIS A 79 26.96 -1.37 -7.93
CA HIS A 79 27.35 -1.13 -6.54
C HIS A 79 26.16 -1.23 -5.56
N ASN A 80 25.20 -2.12 -5.84
CA ASN A 80 24.04 -2.43 -4.99
C ASN A 80 23.02 -1.29 -4.82
N PHE A 81 23.01 -0.29 -5.70
CA PHE A 81 21.86 0.62 -5.77
C PHE A 81 20.65 -0.13 -6.37
N PRO A 82 19.42 0.15 -5.93
CA PRO A 82 18.23 -0.53 -6.46
C PRO A 82 18.11 -0.41 -8.00
N VAL A 83 18.08 -1.56 -8.68
CA VAL A 83 17.87 -1.64 -10.14
C VAL A 83 16.53 -1.02 -10.52
N SER A 84 15.48 -1.24 -9.72
CA SER A 84 14.17 -0.63 -9.94
C SER A 84 14.21 0.90 -10.04
N ALA A 85 15.05 1.56 -9.23
CA ALA A 85 15.18 3.02 -9.22
C ALA A 85 16.02 3.53 -10.40
N THR A 86 17.14 2.87 -10.72
CA THR A 86 18.00 3.26 -11.87
C THR A 86 17.31 3.02 -13.20
N ALA A 87 16.66 1.87 -13.36
CA ALA A 87 15.92 1.52 -14.56
C ALA A 87 14.79 2.51 -14.87
N PHE A 88 14.09 3.01 -13.85
CA PHE A 88 13.08 4.06 -14.02
C PHE A 88 13.68 5.36 -14.56
N GLN A 89 14.83 5.81 -14.04
CA GLN A 89 15.52 7.01 -14.56
C GLN A 89 16.02 6.81 -16.00
N ILE A 90 16.57 5.64 -16.30
CA ILE A 90 17.02 5.28 -17.65
C ILE A 90 15.84 5.32 -18.64
N ALA A 91 14.69 4.77 -18.25
CA ALA A 91 13.48 4.82 -19.08
C ALA A 91 13.03 6.26 -19.39
N GLN A 92 13.03 7.14 -18.38
CA GLN A 92 12.71 8.56 -18.58
C GLN A 92 13.68 9.24 -19.56
N ASN A 93 14.98 8.97 -19.44
CA ASN A 93 15.99 9.49 -20.38
C ASN A 93 15.73 9.02 -21.82
N TYR A 94 15.33 7.75 -22.01
CA TYR A 94 14.99 7.23 -23.34
C TYR A 94 13.71 7.85 -23.91
N LEU A 95 12.71 8.13 -23.07
CA LEU A 95 11.49 8.83 -23.49
C LEU A 95 11.76 10.26 -23.92
N HIS A 96 12.67 10.99 -23.25
CA HIS A 96 13.14 12.30 -23.71
C HIS A 96 13.83 12.25 -25.08
N GLN A 97 14.39 11.10 -25.44
CA GLN A 97 14.98 10.84 -26.76
C GLN A 97 13.98 10.22 -27.76
N GLN A 98 12.70 10.12 -27.41
CA GLN A 98 11.65 9.47 -28.22
C GLN A 98 11.94 7.99 -28.54
N ASN A 99 12.77 7.33 -27.72
CA ASN A 99 13.15 5.93 -27.90
C ASN A 99 12.28 5.03 -27.01
N ASN A 100 11.03 4.82 -27.45
CA ASN A 100 10.06 4.01 -26.71
C ASN A 100 10.52 2.55 -26.50
N ARG A 101 11.30 2.00 -27.44
CA ARG A 101 11.79 0.62 -27.39
C ARG A 101 12.72 0.41 -26.21
N GLU A 102 13.77 1.24 -26.09
CA GLU A 102 14.71 1.11 -24.98
C GLU A 102 14.11 1.60 -23.66
N ALA A 103 13.18 2.56 -23.69
CA ALA A 103 12.40 2.94 -22.51
C ALA A 103 11.60 1.75 -21.95
N MET A 104 10.86 1.03 -22.79
CA MET A 104 10.09 -0.15 -22.37
C MET A 104 10.99 -1.26 -21.83
N LYS A 105 12.14 -1.50 -22.48
CA LYS A 105 13.13 -2.47 -22.00
C LYS A 105 13.61 -2.13 -20.58
N ALA A 106 13.97 -0.86 -20.34
CA ALA A 106 14.38 -0.41 -19.01
C ALA A 106 13.24 -0.53 -17.99
N LEU A 107 12.01 -0.16 -18.34
CA LEU A 107 10.87 -0.33 -17.44
C LEU A 107 10.61 -1.79 -17.07
N ASN A 108 10.69 -2.72 -18.04
CA ASN A 108 10.55 -4.15 -17.80
C ASN A 108 11.64 -4.69 -16.87
N GLU A 109 12.90 -4.27 -17.06
CA GLU A 109 14.00 -4.60 -16.14
C GLU A 109 13.72 -4.10 -14.72
N GLY A 110 13.28 -2.85 -14.59
CA GLY A 110 12.93 -2.29 -13.29
C GLY A 110 11.72 -2.98 -12.65
N ALA A 111 10.70 -3.35 -13.42
CA ALA A 111 9.54 -4.10 -12.96
C ALA A 111 9.91 -5.50 -12.45
N ALA A 112 10.81 -6.19 -13.15
CA ALA A 112 11.40 -7.45 -12.68
C ALA A 112 12.19 -7.28 -11.38
N ALA A 113 12.83 -6.12 -11.19
CA ALA A 113 13.54 -5.74 -9.96
C ALA A 113 12.65 -5.11 -8.86
N GLY A 114 11.32 -5.20 -8.97
CA GLY A 114 10.41 -4.74 -7.93
C GLY A 114 10.04 -3.25 -7.98
N MET A 115 10.10 -2.60 -9.15
CA MET A 115 9.63 -1.21 -9.33
C MET A 115 8.17 -1.05 -8.87
N ARG A 116 7.88 0.05 -8.16
CA ARG A 116 6.58 0.38 -7.54
C ARG A 116 5.98 1.70 -8.02
N ASN A 117 6.32 2.11 -9.25
CA ASN A 117 6.04 3.43 -9.78
C ASN A 117 4.67 3.49 -10.51
N TYR A 118 3.70 2.67 -10.11
CA TYR A 118 2.42 2.50 -10.81
C TYR A 118 1.69 3.82 -11.05
N ILE A 119 1.47 4.61 -9.98
CA ILE A 119 0.79 5.92 -10.08
C ILE A 119 1.51 6.84 -11.06
N ARG A 120 2.85 6.84 -11.05
CA ARG A 120 3.61 7.70 -11.94
C ARG A 120 3.52 7.23 -13.39
N LEU A 121 3.59 5.92 -13.65
CA LEU A 121 3.43 5.36 -15.00
C LEU A 121 2.05 5.68 -15.59
N THR A 122 1.00 5.75 -14.77
CA THR A 122 -0.37 5.99 -15.25
C THR A 122 -0.77 7.46 -15.32
N GLN A 123 -0.10 8.35 -14.57
CA GLN A 123 -0.46 9.77 -14.48
C GLN A 123 0.52 10.74 -15.13
N ASP A 124 1.81 10.39 -15.23
CA ASP A 124 2.84 11.29 -15.80
C ASP A 124 2.73 11.26 -17.35
N PRO A 125 2.43 12.39 -18.01
CA PRO A 125 2.22 12.44 -19.46
C PRO A 125 3.42 11.93 -20.27
N LEU A 126 4.62 11.91 -19.69
CA LEU A 126 5.84 11.39 -20.33
C LEU A 126 5.66 9.94 -20.81
N PHE A 127 4.84 9.13 -20.14
CA PHE A 127 4.64 7.71 -20.46
C PHE A 127 3.50 7.45 -21.44
N THR A 128 2.74 8.48 -21.85
CA THR A 128 1.58 8.29 -22.75
C THR A 128 1.96 7.69 -24.10
N THR A 129 3.17 7.94 -24.59
CA THR A 129 3.69 7.34 -25.83
C THR A 129 3.89 5.83 -25.73
N LEU A 130 3.98 5.28 -24.51
CA LEU A 130 4.12 3.85 -24.25
C LEU A 130 2.79 3.13 -24.18
N HIS A 131 1.66 3.83 -24.04
CA HIS A 131 0.34 3.20 -23.87
C HIS A 131 -0.05 2.30 -25.07
N SER A 132 0.47 2.60 -26.26
CA SER A 132 0.25 1.81 -27.48
C SER A 132 1.29 0.70 -27.69
N HIS A 133 2.31 0.59 -26.83
CA HIS A 133 3.32 -0.45 -26.91
C HIS A 133 2.73 -1.82 -26.55
N PRO A 134 3.04 -2.91 -27.27
CA PRO A 134 2.46 -4.23 -27.01
C PRO A 134 2.63 -4.73 -25.56
N ASP A 135 3.80 -4.47 -24.97
CA ASP A 135 4.12 -4.94 -23.61
C ASP A 135 3.58 -4.02 -22.49
N TRP A 136 2.93 -2.91 -22.82
CA TRP A 136 2.52 -1.89 -21.83
C TRP A 136 1.60 -2.45 -20.75
N GLN A 137 0.59 -3.24 -21.15
CA GLN A 137 -0.38 -3.80 -20.20
C GLN A 137 0.30 -4.78 -19.23
N GLN A 138 1.18 -5.65 -19.74
CA GLN A 138 1.92 -6.60 -18.91
C GLN A 138 2.87 -5.88 -17.93
N LEU A 139 3.54 -4.83 -18.40
CA LEU A 139 4.38 -3.98 -17.55
C LEU A 139 3.55 -3.35 -16.41
N LEU A 140 2.40 -2.74 -16.74
CA LEU A 140 1.54 -2.08 -15.77
C LEU A 140 1.02 -3.06 -14.71
N GLU A 141 0.52 -4.22 -15.11
CA GLU A 141 0.06 -5.26 -14.19
C GLU A 141 1.20 -5.68 -13.23
N LYS A 142 2.40 -5.92 -13.75
CA LYS A 142 3.54 -6.29 -12.93
C LYS A 142 3.91 -5.21 -11.92
N VAL A 143 3.94 -3.94 -12.34
CA VAL A 143 4.28 -2.81 -11.46
C VAL A 143 3.14 -2.52 -10.47
N GLU A 144 1.88 -2.74 -10.85
CA GLU A 144 0.72 -2.65 -9.97
C GLU A 144 0.85 -3.66 -8.83
N LEU A 145 1.11 -4.93 -9.14
CA LEU A 145 1.29 -5.98 -8.12
C LEU A 145 2.51 -5.73 -7.22
N ASN A 146 3.59 -5.15 -7.75
CA ASN A 146 4.73 -4.74 -6.94
C ASN A 146 4.37 -3.58 -5.98
N THR A 147 3.50 -2.67 -6.41
CA THR A 147 3.05 -1.50 -5.65
C THR A 147 2.01 -1.88 -4.60
N TYR A 148 1.11 -2.79 -4.96
CA TYR A 148 -0.05 -3.23 -4.20
C TYR A 148 -0.04 -4.76 -4.03
N PRO A 149 0.82 -5.31 -3.17
CA PRO A 149 1.04 -6.75 -3.06
C PRO A 149 -0.21 -7.53 -2.62
N CYS A 150 -1.14 -6.89 -1.90
CA CYS A 150 -2.37 -7.55 -1.46
C CYS A 150 -3.27 -7.96 -2.64
N LEU A 151 -3.13 -7.34 -3.82
CA LEU A 151 -3.87 -7.74 -5.01
C LEU A 151 -3.55 -9.16 -5.47
N SER A 152 -2.32 -9.64 -5.22
CA SER A 152 -1.87 -10.99 -5.58
C SER A 152 -1.85 -11.96 -4.40
N GLN A 153 -2.30 -11.55 -3.22
CA GLN A 153 -2.38 -12.41 -2.03
C GLN A 153 -3.80 -12.99 -1.90
N PRO A 154 -4.04 -14.27 -2.20
CA PRO A 154 -5.39 -14.84 -2.20
C PRO A 154 -6.13 -14.67 -0.86
N GLU A 155 -5.41 -14.76 0.27
CA GLU A 155 -5.98 -14.61 1.60
C GLU A 155 -6.52 -13.19 1.84
N ALA A 156 -5.83 -12.16 1.33
CA ALA A 156 -6.24 -10.77 1.41
C ALA A 156 -7.40 -10.40 0.45
N ARG A 157 -7.90 -11.38 -0.31
CA ARG A 157 -9.01 -11.22 -1.27
C ARG A 157 -10.24 -12.05 -0.91
N GLN A 158 -10.18 -12.81 0.18
CA GLN A 158 -11.28 -13.68 0.64
C GLN A 158 -12.55 -12.91 0.96
N PHE A 159 -12.46 -11.64 1.38
CA PHE A 159 -13.60 -10.81 1.73
C PHE A 159 -14.14 -9.96 0.56
N ASP A 160 -13.59 -10.13 -0.64
CA ASP A 160 -13.96 -9.33 -1.81
C ASP A 160 -15.43 -9.49 -2.23
N PHE A 161 -16.07 -10.62 -1.86
CA PHE A 161 -17.48 -10.86 -2.17
C PHE A 161 -18.43 -9.83 -1.54
N TRP A 162 -17.96 -9.06 -0.56
CA TRP A 162 -18.74 -8.00 0.10
C TRP A 162 -18.54 -6.62 -0.55
N ILE A 163 -17.55 -6.46 -1.44
CA ILE A 163 -17.30 -5.21 -2.14
C ILE A 163 -18.47 -4.91 -3.08
N GLY A 164 -19.06 -3.72 -2.92
CA GLY A 164 -20.22 -3.31 -3.70
C GLY A 164 -21.00 -2.18 -3.04
N SER A 165 -22.09 -1.80 -3.70
CA SER A 165 -23.10 -0.87 -3.17
C SER A 165 -24.35 -1.67 -2.84
N TRP A 166 -24.87 -1.52 -1.63
CA TRP A 166 -25.87 -2.43 -1.08
C TRP A 166 -27.03 -1.68 -0.44
N ASP A 167 -28.24 -2.21 -0.66
CA ASP A 167 -29.40 -1.94 0.17
C ASP A 167 -29.44 -2.95 1.31
N VAL A 168 -29.47 -2.46 2.56
CA VAL A 168 -29.44 -3.31 3.76
C VAL A 168 -30.86 -3.47 4.29
N HIS A 169 -31.30 -4.72 4.41
CA HIS A 169 -32.64 -5.08 4.84
C HIS A 169 -32.62 -5.85 6.16
N LEU A 170 -33.58 -5.53 7.05
CA LEU A 170 -33.87 -6.29 8.27
C LEU A 170 -35.34 -6.72 8.23
N ASN A 171 -35.60 -8.01 8.47
CA ASN A 171 -36.95 -8.59 8.45
C ASN A 171 -37.78 -8.20 7.20
N GLY A 172 -37.12 -8.09 6.05
CA GLY A 172 -37.72 -7.72 4.76
C GLY A 172 -37.82 -6.21 4.47
N ALA A 173 -37.64 -5.34 5.45
CA ALA A 173 -37.68 -3.88 5.26
C ALA A 173 -36.27 -3.32 5.01
N LYS A 174 -36.13 -2.38 4.04
CA LYS A 174 -34.89 -1.63 3.85
C LYS A 174 -34.67 -0.69 5.04
N VAL A 175 -33.53 -0.86 5.72
CA VAL A 175 -33.16 -0.09 6.92
C VAL A 175 -31.90 0.74 6.73
N GLY A 176 -31.18 0.57 5.61
CA GLY A 176 -29.96 1.33 5.36
C GLY A 176 -29.39 1.09 3.98
N GLU A 177 -28.26 1.75 3.76
CA GLU A 177 -27.40 1.65 2.59
C GLU A 177 -25.97 1.41 3.06
N ASN A 178 -25.22 0.63 2.29
CA ASN A 178 -23.82 0.38 2.59
C ASN A 178 -22.98 0.46 1.32
N GLN A 179 -21.91 1.25 1.39
CA GLN A 179 -20.91 1.33 0.33
C GLN A 179 -19.62 0.68 0.80
N ILE A 180 -19.25 -0.43 0.18
CA ILE A 180 -18.03 -1.16 0.46
C ILE A 180 -17.08 -1.01 -0.73
N THR A 181 -15.90 -0.42 -0.50
CA THR A 181 -14.90 -0.15 -1.53
C THR A 181 -13.54 -0.73 -1.16
N ARG A 182 -12.69 -0.95 -2.17
CA ARG A 182 -11.28 -1.22 -1.92
C ARG A 182 -10.58 0.04 -1.46
N ALA A 183 -9.73 -0.10 -0.46
CA ALA A 183 -8.86 0.94 0.05
C ALA A 183 -7.39 0.50 -0.01
N ASN A 184 -6.48 1.46 0.01
CA ASN A 184 -5.02 1.25 0.09
C ASN A 184 -4.47 0.25 -0.95
N GLY A 185 -4.93 0.34 -2.20
CA GLY A 185 -4.50 -0.56 -3.26
C GLY A 185 -5.02 -2.00 -3.11
N GLY A 186 -6.13 -2.20 -2.41
CA GLY A 186 -6.69 -3.54 -2.17
C GLY A 186 -6.09 -4.27 -0.97
N CYS A 187 -5.27 -3.59 -0.16
CA CYS A 187 -4.86 -4.12 1.15
C CYS A 187 -5.91 -3.94 2.25
N ALA A 188 -6.95 -3.16 1.97
CA ALA A 188 -8.07 -3.01 2.86
C ALA A 188 -9.40 -2.90 2.09
N ILE A 189 -10.48 -3.18 2.79
CA ILE A 189 -11.85 -2.91 2.37
C ILE A 189 -12.43 -1.89 3.34
N HIS A 190 -12.96 -0.80 2.80
CA HIS A 190 -13.57 0.27 3.56
C HIS A 190 -15.09 0.21 3.40
N GLU A 191 -15.79 0.20 4.52
CA GLU A 191 -17.24 0.23 4.61
C GLU A 191 -17.72 1.64 4.99
N ASN A 192 -18.81 2.09 4.39
CA ASN A 192 -19.50 3.31 4.75
C ASN A 192 -21.01 3.07 4.79
N TYR A 193 -21.53 2.86 5.99
CA TYR A 193 -22.91 2.50 6.29
C TYR A 193 -23.74 3.72 6.70
N THR A 194 -25.01 3.75 6.31
CA THR A 194 -25.98 4.77 6.72
C THR A 194 -27.37 4.16 6.87
N THR A 195 -28.10 4.49 7.94
CA THR A 195 -29.47 4.00 8.20
C THR A 195 -30.56 4.80 7.46
N PHE A 196 -31.79 4.27 7.49
CA PHE A 196 -33.03 4.96 7.16
C PHE A 196 -33.98 4.98 8.38
N PRO A 197 -34.42 6.16 8.86
CA PRO A 197 -33.97 7.51 8.46
C PRO A 197 -32.47 7.69 8.74
N ARG A 198 -31.76 8.59 8.05
CA ARG A 198 -30.28 8.77 8.14
C ARG A 198 -29.82 9.34 9.51
N ASP A 199 -30.21 8.70 10.59
CA ASP A 199 -29.98 9.06 11.99
C ASP A 199 -28.73 8.39 12.58
N TYR A 200 -28.20 7.39 11.90
CA TYR A 200 -26.98 6.68 12.27
C TYR A 200 -26.10 6.43 11.05
N THR A 201 -24.79 6.60 11.24
CA THR A 201 -23.77 6.25 10.26
C THR A 201 -22.68 5.42 10.93
N GLY A 202 -21.99 4.61 10.15
CA GLY A 202 -20.86 3.85 10.65
C GLY A 202 -19.88 3.55 9.53
N GLN A 203 -18.63 3.33 9.91
CA GLN A 203 -17.57 2.97 8.98
C GLN A 203 -16.75 1.84 9.56
N SER A 204 -16.23 0.99 8.68
CA SER A 204 -15.19 0.05 9.05
C SER A 204 -14.05 0.00 8.07
N ILE A 205 -12.88 -0.33 8.60
CA ILE A 205 -11.73 -0.76 7.81
C ILE A 205 -11.48 -2.23 8.09
N ASN A 206 -11.37 -3.01 7.03
CA ASN A 206 -11.21 -4.46 7.05
C ASN A 206 -9.92 -4.81 6.32
N PHE A 207 -9.03 -5.60 6.91
CA PHE A 207 -7.76 -5.95 6.28
C PHE A 207 -7.28 -7.32 6.74
N TYR A 208 -6.54 -8.01 5.87
CA TYR A 208 -5.87 -9.25 6.23
C TYR A 208 -4.48 -8.94 6.77
N ASP A 209 -4.19 -9.39 7.98
CA ASP A 209 -2.85 -9.30 8.56
C ASP A 209 -2.05 -10.57 8.20
N PRO A 210 -0.98 -10.47 7.38
CA PRO A 210 -0.18 -11.64 7.00
C PRO A 210 0.68 -12.21 8.14
N LEU A 211 0.93 -11.45 9.21
CA LEU A 211 1.67 -11.91 10.39
C LEU A 211 0.76 -12.72 11.33
N GLU A 212 -0.46 -12.23 11.56
CA GLU A 212 -1.47 -12.93 12.35
C GLU A 212 -2.25 -13.99 11.55
N LYS A 213 -2.12 -13.95 10.22
CA LYS A 213 -2.78 -14.84 9.25
C LYS A 213 -4.30 -14.85 9.35
N ARG A 214 -4.88 -13.68 9.60
CA ARG A 214 -6.31 -13.53 9.83
C ARG A 214 -6.81 -12.16 9.39
N TRP A 215 -8.10 -12.06 9.11
CA TRP A 215 -8.77 -10.78 8.89
C TRP A 215 -9.01 -10.03 10.19
N HIS A 216 -8.91 -8.71 10.11
CA HIS A 216 -9.22 -7.75 11.15
C HIS A 216 -10.29 -6.80 10.63
N GLN A 217 -11.19 -6.37 11.50
CA GLN A 217 -12.10 -5.26 11.24
C GLN A 217 -12.06 -4.29 12.42
N HIS A 218 -11.96 -3.00 12.13
CA HIS A 218 -12.19 -1.93 13.09
C HIS A 218 -13.43 -1.15 12.68
N TRP A 219 -14.46 -1.20 13.51
CA TRP A 219 -15.73 -0.50 13.31
C TRP A 219 -15.83 0.72 14.20
N VAL A 220 -16.34 1.83 13.65
CA VAL A 220 -16.66 3.07 14.35
C VAL A 220 -18.05 3.55 13.92
N GLY A 221 -18.98 3.62 14.87
CA GLY A 221 -20.32 4.15 14.68
C GLY A 221 -20.49 5.60 15.16
N SER A 222 -21.44 6.32 14.57
CA SER A 222 -21.78 7.70 14.97
C SER A 222 -22.40 7.80 16.37
N GLY A 223 -22.84 6.66 16.93
CA GLY A 223 -23.27 6.53 18.32
C GLY A 223 -22.12 6.48 19.32
N GLY A 224 -20.87 6.51 18.86
CA GLY A 224 -19.67 6.38 19.71
C GLY A 224 -19.30 4.92 20.02
N ASP A 225 -20.01 3.97 19.43
CA ASP A 225 -19.67 2.55 19.49
C ASP A 225 -18.41 2.25 18.67
N ILE A 226 -17.49 1.52 19.27
CA ILE A 226 -16.23 1.10 18.66
C ILE A 226 -16.07 -0.38 18.95
N THR A 227 -15.82 -1.18 17.92
CA THR A 227 -15.53 -2.61 18.10
C THR A 227 -14.40 -3.06 17.20
N ASN A 228 -13.45 -3.78 17.79
CA ASN A 228 -12.42 -4.51 17.07
C ASN A 228 -12.86 -5.96 16.92
N TYR A 229 -12.80 -6.47 15.69
CA TYR A 229 -13.11 -7.83 15.35
C TYR A 229 -11.89 -8.53 14.75
N TYR A 230 -11.76 -9.81 15.05
CA TYR A 230 -10.70 -10.68 14.55
C TYR A 230 -11.32 -11.95 13.98
N GLU A 231 -10.84 -12.40 12.82
CA GLU A 231 -11.31 -13.64 12.20
C GLU A 231 -11.08 -14.84 13.14
N THR A 232 -12.11 -15.67 13.25
CA THR A 232 -12.13 -16.93 13.99
C THR A 232 -12.32 -18.15 13.11
N GLY A 233 -12.82 -17.96 11.89
CA GLY A 233 -13.12 -19.05 10.97
C GLY A 233 -13.45 -18.56 9.57
N LYS A 234 -13.31 -19.45 8.60
CA LYS A 234 -13.64 -19.18 7.19
C LYS A 234 -13.97 -20.46 6.43
N SER A 235 -14.83 -20.33 5.44
CA SER A 235 -15.04 -21.32 4.38
C SER A 235 -15.36 -20.60 3.08
N GLU A 236 -15.64 -21.32 1.99
CA GLU A 236 -16.04 -20.69 0.74
C GLU A 236 -17.28 -19.80 0.94
N GLY A 237 -17.15 -18.52 0.60
CA GLY A 237 -18.21 -17.52 0.77
C GLY A 237 -18.54 -17.16 2.23
N VAL A 238 -17.78 -17.63 3.22
CA VAL A 238 -18.06 -17.36 4.65
C VAL A 238 -16.83 -16.83 5.37
N LEU A 239 -17.00 -15.74 6.13
CA LEU A 239 -16.01 -15.22 7.06
C LEU A 239 -16.64 -15.00 8.43
N GLU A 240 -15.99 -15.53 9.45
CA GLU A 240 -16.45 -15.46 10.84
C GLU A 240 -15.45 -14.65 11.67
N PHE A 241 -15.98 -13.77 12.51
CA PHE A 241 -15.23 -12.88 13.36
C PHE A 241 -15.73 -12.94 14.80
N THR A 242 -14.86 -12.59 15.75
CA THR A 242 -15.26 -12.28 17.12
C THR A 242 -14.73 -10.92 17.54
N GLY A 243 -15.53 -10.20 18.33
CA GLY A 243 -15.15 -8.93 18.93
C GLY A 243 -15.56 -8.87 20.39
N GLN A 244 -14.79 -8.17 21.20
CA GLN A 244 -15.11 -7.92 22.61
C GLN A 244 -15.28 -6.42 22.82
N MET A 245 -16.30 -6.05 23.58
CA MET A 245 -16.55 -4.66 23.96
C MET A 245 -17.01 -4.60 25.41
N ILE A 246 -16.83 -3.44 26.04
CA ILE A 246 -17.35 -3.15 27.37
C ILE A 246 -18.39 -2.04 27.18
N ASN A 247 -19.62 -2.28 27.63
CA ASN A 247 -20.66 -1.25 27.55
C ASN A 247 -20.47 -0.17 28.63
N ALA A 248 -21.28 0.89 28.58
CA ALA A 248 -21.22 1.99 29.54
C ALA A 248 -21.42 1.56 31.02
N SER A 249 -22.04 0.40 31.26
CA SER A 249 -22.25 -0.16 32.59
C SER A 249 -21.08 -1.06 33.07
N GLY A 250 -20.01 -1.18 32.28
CA GLY A 250 -18.85 -2.02 32.60
C GLY A 250 -19.06 -3.52 32.33
N VAL A 251 -20.15 -3.89 31.66
CA VAL A 251 -20.42 -5.30 31.31
C VAL A 251 -19.64 -5.67 30.06
N GLU A 252 -18.89 -6.76 30.14
CA GLU A 252 -18.19 -7.38 29.02
C GLU A 252 -19.22 -8.04 28.08
N ILE A 253 -19.12 -7.70 26.80
CA ILE A 253 -19.97 -8.19 25.72
C ILE A 253 -19.07 -8.86 24.70
N THR A 254 -19.41 -10.09 24.32
CA THR A 254 -18.76 -10.80 23.22
C THR A 254 -19.69 -10.85 22.02
N ASN A 255 -19.20 -10.43 20.86
CA ASN A 255 -19.88 -10.55 19.58
C ASN A 255 -19.25 -11.67 18.75
N ARG A 256 -20.09 -12.39 18.01
CA ARG A 256 -19.71 -13.18 16.84
C ARG A 256 -20.37 -12.55 15.64
N MET A 257 -19.62 -12.37 14.57
CA MET A 257 -20.10 -11.78 13.34
C MET A 257 -19.75 -12.69 12.18
N THR A 258 -20.75 -13.05 11.38
CA THR A 258 -20.59 -13.94 10.24
C THR A 258 -21.08 -13.26 8.98
N PHE A 259 -20.20 -13.16 7.98
CA PHE A 259 -20.57 -12.78 6.62
C PHE A 259 -20.76 -14.05 5.79
N THR A 260 -21.81 -14.07 4.97
CA THR A 260 -22.12 -15.20 4.08
C THR A 260 -22.53 -14.68 2.71
N LEU A 261 -21.79 -15.05 1.66
CA LEU A 261 -22.21 -14.91 0.28
C LEU A 261 -23.32 -15.93 -0.02
N LEU A 262 -24.47 -15.46 -0.47
CA LEU A 262 -25.61 -16.28 -0.84
C LEU A 262 -25.57 -16.59 -2.35
N GLU A 263 -26.21 -17.68 -2.77
CA GLU A 263 -26.20 -18.15 -4.17
C GLU A 263 -26.73 -17.11 -5.18
N ASN A 264 -27.61 -16.22 -4.74
CA ASN A 264 -28.18 -15.16 -5.57
C ASN A 264 -27.30 -13.89 -5.65
N GLY A 265 -26.10 -13.91 -5.05
CA GLY A 265 -25.18 -12.77 -5.01
C GLY A 265 -25.44 -11.77 -3.88
N ASN A 266 -26.46 -12.00 -3.04
CA ASN A 266 -26.65 -11.21 -1.83
C ASN A 266 -25.60 -11.59 -0.77
N VAL A 267 -25.37 -10.69 0.19
CA VAL A 267 -24.55 -10.99 1.37
C VAL A 267 -25.43 -10.96 2.62
N ARG A 268 -25.29 -11.93 3.52
CA ARG A 268 -25.86 -11.89 4.86
C ARG A 268 -24.79 -11.52 5.86
N GLN A 269 -25.08 -10.59 6.75
CA GLN A 269 -24.28 -10.30 7.92
C GLN A 269 -25.11 -10.61 9.18
N LEU A 270 -24.70 -11.62 9.92
CA LEU A 270 -25.29 -11.99 11.20
C LEU A 270 -24.34 -11.55 12.32
N ILE A 271 -24.84 -10.78 13.29
CA ILE A 271 -24.16 -10.48 14.54
C ILE A 271 -24.95 -11.11 15.69
N GLU A 272 -24.28 -11.93 16.46
CA GLU A 272 -24.79 -12.54 17.67
C GLU A 272 -24.00 -12.02 18.87
N THR A 273 -24.71 -11.73 19.95
CA THR A 273 -24.15 -11.14 21.15
C THR A 273 -24.32 -12.09 22.34
N SER A 274 -23.30 -12.15 23.19
CA SER A 274 -23.30 -12.88 24.44
C SER A 274 -22.91 -11.96 25.60
N LEU A 275 -23.68 -12.05 26.68
CA LEU A 275 -23.47 -11.34 27.96
C LEU A 275 -22.94 -12.26 29.07
N ASP A 276 -22.78 -13.56 28.78
CA ASP A 276 -22.45 -14.60 29.76
C ASP A 276 -21.17 -15.38 29.40
N LYS A 277 -20.25 -14.70 28.69
CA LYS A 277 -18.96 -15.24 28.21
C LYS A 277 -19.14 -16.40 27.22
N GLY A 278 -20.11 -16.28 26.31
CA GLY A 278 -20.32 -17.19 25.19
C GLY A 278 -21.14 -18.44 25.51
N LYS A 279 -21.82 -18.49 26.67
CA LYS A 279 -22.67 -19.64 27.04
C LYS A 279 -24.02 -19.58 26.33
N SER A 280 -24.58 -18.38 26.18
CA SER A 280 -25.78 -18.12 25.39
C SER A 280 -25.54 -16.97 24.41
N TRP A 281 -26.27 -17.02 23.30
CA TRP A 281 -26.16 -16.08 22.18
C TRP A 281 -27.56 -15.61 21.77
N SER A 282 -27.69 -14.32 21.48
CA SER A 282 -28.89 -13.76 20.86
C SER A 282 -28.50 -12.94 19.64
N SER A 283 -29.28 -13.05 18.56
CA SER A 283 -29.09 -12.23 17.36
C SER A 283 -29.35 -10.75 17.70
N SER A 284 -28.33 -9.92 17.50
CA SER A 284 -28.41 -8.47 17.64
C SER A 284 -28.57 -7.77 16.29
N PHE A 285 -28.14 -8.41 15.21
CA PHE A 285 -28.31 -7.93 13.83
C PHE A 285 -28.33 -9.12 12.86
N ASP A 286 -29.27 -9.14 11.92
CA ASP A 286 -29.35 -10.15 10.85
C ASP A 286 -29.69 -9.44 9.53
N GLY A 287 -28.68 -8.76 8.98
CA GLY A 287 -28.81 -7.91 7.80
C GLY A 287 -28.66 -8.68 6.50
N LEU A 288 -29.62 -8.49 5.59
CA LEU A 288 -29.51 -8.92 4.21
C LEU A 288 -29.08 -7.75 3.32
N TYR A 289 -27.94 -7.88 2.69
CA TYR A 289 -27.35 -6.93 1.76
C TYR A 289 -27.76 -7.34 0.34
N ILE A 290 -28.56 -6.50 -0.30
CA ILE A 290 -29.03 -6.69 -1.68
C ILE A 290 -28.24 -5.74 -2.58
N PRO A 291 -27.56 -6.21 -3.64
CA PRO A 291 -26.80 -5.34 -4.54
C PRO A 291 -27.70 -4.27 -5.13
N GLN A 292 -27.25 -3.01 -5.09
CA GLN A 292 -27.89 -1.95 -5.83
C GLN A 292 -27.71 -2.19 -7.33
N LYS A 293 -28.75 -1.91 -8.11
CA LYS A 293 -28.61 -1.89 -9.56
C LYS A 293 -27.87 -0.60 -9.92
N ASN A 294 -26.75 -0.74 -10.62
CA ASN A 294 -26.15 0.39 -11.30
C ASN A 294 -27.09 0.77 -12.45
N ASP A 295 -27.79 1.89 -12.33
CA ASP A 295 -28.48 2.54 -13.45
C ASP A 295 -27.46 3.15 -14.44
#